data_AF-A0A183AX47-F1
#
_entry.id   AF-A0A183AX47-F1
#
_cell.length_a   1.000
_cell.length_b   1.000
_cell.length_c   1.000
_cell.angle_alpha   90.00
_cell.angle_beta   90.00
_cell.angle_gamma   90.00
#
_symmetry.space_group_name_H-M   'P 1'
#
loop_
_entity.id
_entity.type
_entity.pdbx_description
1 polymer ?
#
loop_
_entity_poly.entity_id
_entity_poly.type
_entity_poly.pdbx_seq_one_letter_code
_entity_poly.pdbx_strand_id
1 'polypeptide(L)'
;LYQNRAAAKENLRQYESAIVDCTSALELSPKYLKALNRRAHIYEKLEMWEDCLPDVVACCIFEEFKNADNIIRMDQALKKVGQKKAHEEWDKLPHSLPSNAFIRNYMSYAEKQQ
;
A
#
# COMPACT_ATOMS: atom_id res chain seq x y z
N LEU A 1 25.87 7.79 -6.59
CA LEU A 1 26.12 6.63 -7.47
C LEU A 1 24.93 5.66 -7.49
N TYR A 2 24.50 5.15 -6.33
CA TYR A 2 23.41 4.18 -6.22
C TYR A 2 22.11 4.60 -6.92
N GLN A 3 21.68 5.85 -6.79
CA GLN A 3 20.42 6.30 -7.38
C GLN A 3 20.39 6.32 -8.92
N ASN A 4 21.50 6.67 -9.56
CA ASN A 4 21.58 6.64 -11.03
C ASN A 4 21.58 5.18 -11.53
N ARG A 5 22.23 4.28 -10.77
CA ARG A 5 22.23 2.85 -11.04
C ARG A 5 20.84 2.23 -10.86
N ALA A 6 20.13 2.59 -9.78
CA ALA A 6 18.75 2.20 -9.55
C ALA A 6 17.83 2.67 -10.68
N ALA A 7 17.99 3.91 -11.15
CA ALA A 7 17.22 4.45 -12.28
C ALA A 7 17.44 3.66 -13.57
N ALA A 8 18.70 3.33 -13.88
CA ALA A 8 19.03 2.53 -15.05
C ALA A 8 18.42 1.12 -14.95
N LYS A 9 18.55 0.46 -13.79
CA LYS A 9 17.98 -0.87 -13.53
C LYS A 9 16.45 -0.88 -13.59
N GLU A 10 15.80 0.16 -13.08
CA GLU A 10 14.35 0.31 -13.19
C GLU A 10 13.91 0.37 -14.67
N ASN A 11 14.62 1.13 -15.51
CA ASN A 11 14.34 1.20 -16.95
C ASN A 11 14.56 -0.15 -17.65
N LEU A 12 15.53 -0.93 -17.16
CA LEU A 12 15.78 -2.31 -17.61
C LEU A 12 14.82 -3.34 -16.99
N ARG A 13 13.83 -2.90 -16.20
CA ARG A 13 12.87 -3.74 -15.46
C ARG A 13 13.53 -4.73 -14.48
N GLN A 14 14.75 -4.44 -14.03
CA GLN A 14 15.47 -5.20 -13.01
C GLN A 14 15.08 -4.67 -11.62
N TYR A 15 13.82 -4.88 -11.24
CA TYR A 15 13.19 -4.22 -10.10
C TYR A 15 13.83 -4.56 -8.75
N GLU A 16 14.13 -5.83 -8.51
CA GLU A 16 14.74 -6.32 -7.27
C GLU A 16 16.14 -5.72 -7.09
N SER A 17 16.93 -5.71 -8.15
CA SER A 17 18.26 -5.11 -8.16
C SER A 17 18.23 -3.59 -8.01
N ALA A 18 17.16 -2.93 -8.46
CA ALA A 18 16.95 -1.50 -8.28
C ALA A 18 16.52 -1.17 -6.83
N ILE A 19 15.70 -2.02 -6.20
CA ILE A 19 15.32 -1.91 -4.79
C ILE A 19 16.55 -2.00 -3.89
N VAL A 20 17.47 -2.93 -4.15
CA VAL A 20 18.73 -3.05 -3.40
C VAL A 20 19.55 -1.76 -3.50
N ASP A 21 19.69 -1.19 -4.70
CA ASP A 21 20.42 0.07 -4.89
C ASP A 21 19.74 1.25 -4.18
N CYS A 22 18.41 1.34 -4.25
CA CYS A 22 17.66 2.35 -3.50
C CYS A 22 17.86 2.18 -1.99
N THR A 23 17.86 0.94 -1.50
CA THR A 23 18.05 0.63 -0.08
C THR A 23 19.44 1.03 0.40
N SER A 24 20.50 0.69 -0.34
CA SER A 24 21.86 1.16 -0.05
C SER A 24 21.98 2.70 -0.10
N ALA A 25 21.23 3.36 -0.98
CA ALA A 25 21.19 4.83 -1.02
C ALA A 25 20.53 5.42 0.26
N LEU A 26 19.52 4.75 0.79
CA LEU A 26 18.79 5.16 1.99
C LEU A 26 19.51 4.82 3.29
N GLU A 27 20.32 3.76 3.31
CA GLU A 27 21.26 3.47 4.41
C GLU A 27 22.28 4.60 4.57
N LEU A 28 22.76 5.16 3.45
CA LEU A 28 23.68 6.30 3.45
C LEU A 28 22.99 7.63 3.77
N SER A 29 21.77 7.82 3.28
CA SER A 29 20.98 9.03 3.49
C SER A 29 19.49 8.70 3.64
N PRO A 30 19.00 8.52 4.87
CA PRO A 30 17.62 8.08 5.13
C PRO A 30 16.54 9.04 4.61
N LYS A 31 16.88 10.32 4.45
CA LYS A 31 15.97 11.37 3.94
C LYS A 31 16.11 11.61 2.44
N TYR A 32 16.77 10.72 1.71
CA TYR A 32 17.01 10.94 0.29
C TYR A 32 15.75 10.71 -0.55
N LEU A 33 14.97 11.78 -0.72
CA LEU A 33 13.68 11.80 -1.40
C LEU A 33 13.66 11.10 -2.76
N LYS A 34 14.71 11.25 -3.57
CA LYS A 34 14.78 10.60 -4.89
C LYS A 34 14.85 9.08 -4.78
N ALA A 35 15.57 8.55 -3.79
CA ALA A 35 15.67 7.11 -3.57
C ALA A 35 14.37 6.53 -2.98
N LEU A 36 13.75 7.24 -2.02
CA LEU A 36 12.42 6.88 -1.50
C LEU A 36 11.37 6.83 -2.61
N ASN A 37 11.24 7.90 -3.39
CA ASN A 37 10.26 7.97 -4.49
C ASN A 37 10.46 6.86 -5.52
N ARG A 38 11.73 6.53 -5.84
CA ARG A 38 12.04 5.47 -6.79
C ARG A 38 11.71 4.09 -6.23
N ARG A 39 12.08 3.82 -4.98
CA ARG A 39 11.80 2.53 -4.34
C ARG A 39 10.30 2.30 -4.19
N ALA A 40 9.55 3.32 -3.76
CA ALA A 40 8.10 3.33 -3.78
C ALA A 40 7.52 3.04 -5.17
N HIS A 41 8.02 3.69 -6.22
CA HIS A 41 7.55 3.44 -7.59
C HIS A 41 7.80 1.98 -8.00
N ILE A 42 8.96 1.43 -7.68
CA ILE A 42 9.26 0.04 -8.00
C ILE A 42 8.33 -0.90 -7.22
N TYR A 43 8.06 -0.64 -5.94
CA TYR A 43 7.10 -1.44 -5.16
C TYR A 43 5.69 -1.36 -5.73
N GLU A 44 5.23 -0.21 -6.22
CA GLU A 44 3.94 -0.10 -6.92
C GLU A 44 3.90 -0.97 -8.18
N LYS A 45 4.98 -0.99 -8.97
CA LYS A 45 5.08 -1.84 -10.17
C LYS A 45 5.04 -3.33 -9.84
N LEU A 46 5.50 -3.72 -8.65
CA LEU A 46 5.47 -5.09 -8.15
C LEU A 46 4.21 -5.41 -7.33
N GLU A 47 3.27 -4.46 -7.19
CA GLU A 47 2.09 -4.57 -6.32
C GLU A 47 2.42 -4.89 -4.85
N MET A 48 3.63 -4.53 -4.41
CA MET A 48 4.10 -4.68 -3.02
C MET A 48 3.64 -3.47 -2.19
N TRP A 49 2.32 -3.36 -1.99
CA TRP A 49 1.70 -2.18 -1.36
C TRP A 49 2.13 -1.96 0.10
N GLU A 50 2.44 -3.04 0.82
CA GLU A 50 2.89 -2.98 2.22
C GLU A 50 4.27 -2.33 2.36
N ASP A 51 5.19 -2.61 1.44
CA ASP A 51 6.52 -2.00 1.40
C ASP A 51 6.50 -0.62 0.75
N CYS A 52 5.56 -0.38 -0.17
CA CYS A 52 5.36 0.92 -0.81
C CYS A 52 4.89 2.01 0.17
N LEU A 53 3.88 1.68 0.99
CA LEU A 53 3.21 2.67 1.84
C LEU A 53 4.18 3.45 2.76
N PRO A 54 5.13 2.83 3.49
CA PRO A 54 6.09 3.55 4.30
C PRO A 54 6.94 4.55 3.51
N ASP A 55 7.41 4.18 2.31
CA ASP A 55 8.28 5.02 1.49
C ASP A 55 7.52 6.24 0.95
N VAL A 56 6.29 6.05 0.47
CA VAL A 56 5.46 7.16 -0.03
C VAL A 56 5.06 8.10 1.12
N VAL A 57 4.71 7.55 2.28
CA VAL A 57 4.41 8.36 3.49
C VAL A 57 5.62 9.19 3.91
N ALA A 58 6.82 8.59 3.91
CA ALA A 58 8.05 9.31 4.20
C ALA A 58 8.31 10.46 3.20
N CYS A 59 8.10 10.23 1.90
CA CYS A 59 8.16 11.29 0.88
C CYS A 59 7.18 12.43 1.17
N CYS A 60 5.90 12.13 1.44
CA CYS A 60 4.89 13.13 1.75
C CYS A 60 5.28 13.97 2.97
N ILE A 61 5.77 13.34 4.04
CA ILE A 61 6.19 14.02 5.26
C ILE A 61 7.39 14.95 4.98
N PHE A 62 8.41 14.45 4.29
CA PHE A 62 9.63 15.23 4.00
C PHE A 62 9.39 16.37 3.00
N GLU A 63 8.40 16.24 2.11
CA GLU A 63 7.97 17.28 1.18
C GLU A 63 6.90 18.21 1.78
N GLU A 64 6.57 18.06 3.08
CA GLU A 64 5.53 18.83 3.78
C GLU A 64 4.18 18.80 3.05
N PHE A 65 3.85 17.66 2.43
CA PHE A 65 2.61 17.46 1.67
C PHE A 65 2.41 18.49 0.55
N LYS A 66 3.50 19.00 -0.05
CA LYS A 66 3.44 19.95 -1.18
C LYS A 66 3.26 19.25 -2.53
N ASN A 67 3.58 17.96 -2.62
CA ASN A 67 3.54 17.19 -3.86
C ASN A 67 2.23 16.39 -3.96
N ALA A 68 1.34 16.83 -4.85
CA ALA A 68 0.04 16.21 -5.06
C ALA A 68 0.15 14.75 -5.55
N ASP A 69 1.15 14.44 -6.39
CA ASP A 69 1.32 13.09 -6.93
C ASP A 69 1.63 12.09 -5.81
N ASN A 70 2.51 12.47 -4.88
CA ASN A 70 2.85 11.63 -3.74
C ASN A 70 1.67 11.45 -2.78
N ILE A 71 0.84 12.48 -2.60
CA ILE A 71 -0.39 12.38 -1.80
C ILE A 71 -1.38 11.39 -2.42
N ILE A 72 -1.57 11.46 -3.75
CA ILE A 72 -2.46 10.54 -4.48
C ILE A 72 -1.94 9.10 -4.36
N ARG A 73 -0.63 8.91 -4.55
CA ARG A 73 0.00 7.59 -4.42
C ARG A 73 -0.11 7.04 -2.99
N MET A 74 0.02 7.91 -1.98
CA MET A 74 -0.15 7.55 -0.57
C MET A 74 -1.56 7.03 -0.29
N ASP A 75 -2.59 7.76 -0.76
CA ASP A 75 -3.99 7.35 -0.60
C ASP A 75 -4.27 6.00 -1.28
N GLN A 76 -3.76 5.81 -2.50
CA GLN A 76 -3.88 4.55 -3.22
C GLN A 76 -3.22 3.39 -2.48
N ALA A 77 -1.99 3.57 -2.01
CA ALA A 77 -1.27 2.56 -1.24
C ALA A 77 -2.02 2.22 0.05
N LEU A 78 -2.49 3.24 0.79
CA LEU A 78 -3.25 3.07 2.02
C LEU A 78 -4.53 2.28 1.80
N LYS A 79 -5.28 2.61 0.74
CA LYS A 79 -6.51 1.90 0.36
C LYS A 79 -6.24 0.43 0.04
N LYS A 80 -5.20 0.14 -0.74
CA LYS A 80 -4.82 -1.24 -1.12
C LYS A 80 -4.40 -2.07 0.10
N VAL A 81 -3.55 -1.52 0.96
CA VAL A 81 -3.14 -2.17 2.21
C VAL A 81 -4.33 -2.41 3.13
N GLY A 82 -5.21 -1.42 3.28
CA GLY A 82 -6.43 -1.53 4.09
C GLY A 82 -7.38 -2.60 3.59
N GLN A 83 -7.60 -2.68 2.26
CA GLN A 83 -8.42 -3.73 1.64
C GLN A 83 -7.87 -5.13 1.88
N LYS A 84 -6.56 -5.31 1.68
CA LYS A 84 -5.90 -6.60 1.90
C LYS A 84 -6.04 -7.05 3.36
N LYS A 85 -5.72 -6.18 4.32
CA LYS A 85 -5.87 -6.48 5.76
C LYS A 85 -7.31 -6.75 6.16
N ALA A 86 -8.27 -6.00 5.63
CA ALA A 86 -9.69 -6.25 5.90
C ALA A 86 -10.12 -7.64 5.43
N HIS A 87 -9.66 -8.07 4.26
CA HIS A 87 -9.93 -9.42 3.75
C HIS A 87 -9.27 -10.50 4.63
N GLU A 88 -8.01 -10.32 4.99
CA GLU A 88 -7.29 -11.26 5.86
C GLU A 88 -7.95 -11.41 7.24
N GLU A 89 -8.47 -10.33 7.82
CA GLU A 89 -9.22 -10.39 9.07
C GLU A 89 -10.59 -11.02 8.88
N TRP A 90 -11.28 -10.71 7.77
CA TRP A 90 -12.56 -11.32 7.42
C TRP A 90 -12.48 -12.84 7.32
N ASP A 91 -11.41 -13.37 6.72
CA ASP A 91 -11.20 -14.81 6.57
C ASP A 91 -10.97 -15.52 7.92
N LYS A 92 -10.46 -14.81 8.93
CA LYS A 92 -10.23 -15.36 10.28
C LYS A 92 -11.49 -15.38 11.15
N LEU A 93 -12.50 -14.58 10.81
CA LEU A 93 -13.73 -14.49 11.58
C LEU A 93 -14.48 -15.83 11.51
N PRO A 94 -14.90 -16.40 12.66
CA PRO A 94 -15.70 -17.62 12.64
C PRO A 94 -16.98 -17.34 11.86
N HIS A 95 -17.32 -18.22 10.93
CA HIS A 95 -18.58 -18.17 10.19
C HIS A 95 -19.72 -18.55 11.13
N SER A 96 -20.13 -17.60 11.96
CA SER A 96 -21.26 -17.73 12.86
C SER A 96 -22.48 -17.13 12.20
N LEU A 97 -23.58 -17.87 12.24
CA LEU A 97 -24.89 -17.30 11.95
C LEU A 97 -25.13 -16.12 12.91
N PRO A 98 -25.77 -15.04 12.44
CA PRO A 98 -26.23 -13.98 13.32
C PRO A 98 -27.25 -14.54 14.31
N SER A 99 -27.53 -13.81 15.39
CA SER A 99 -28.41 -14.29 16.46
C SER A 99 -29.78 -14.73 15.92
N ASN A 100 -30.39 -15.74 16.55
CA ASN A 100 -31.71 -16.24 16.14
C ASN A 100 -32.78 -15.12 16.12
N ALA A 101 -32.68 -14.17 17.06
CA ALA A 101 -33.53 -12.98 17.07
C ALA A 101 -33.33 -12.10 15.82
N PHE A 102 -32.09 -11.90 15.38
CA PHE A 102 -31.79 -11.16 14.17
C PHE A 102 -32.34 -11.85 12.92
N ILE A 103 -32.15 -13.17 12.79
CA ILE A 103 -32.67 -13.96 11.68
C ILE A 103 -34.20 -13.87 11.61
N ARG A 104 -34.88 -14.04 12.74
CA ARG A 104 -36.35 -13.96 12.81
C ARG A 104 -36.86 -12.58 12.40
N ASN A 105 -36.24 -11.51 12.91
CA ASN A 105 -36.63 -10.15 12.59
C ASN A 105 -36.42 -9.87 11.09
N TYR A 106 -35.29 -10.30 10.52
CA TYR A 106 -35.00 -10.14 9.11
C TYR A 106 -35.99 -10.88 8.21
N MET A 107 -36.28 -12.16 8.49
CA MET A 107 -37.26 -12.95 7.73
C MET A 107 -38.66 -12.34 7.79
N SER A 108 -39.12 -11.91 8.98
CA SER A 108 -40.44 -11.29 9.12
C SER A 108 -40.57 -9.94 8.41
N TYR A 109 -39.45 -9.22 8.21
CA TYR A 109 -39.44 -8.00 7.41
C TYR A 109 -39.54 -8.32 5.92
N ALA A 110 -38.83 -9.34 5.45
CA ALA A 110 -38.86 -9.76 4.05
C ALA A 110 -40.25 -10.26 3.62
N GLU A 111 -40.94 -11.00 4.48
CA GLU A 111 -42.30 -11.52 4.22
C GLU A 111 -43.37 -10.41 4.14
N LYS A 112 -43.17 -9.27 4.83
CA LYS A 112 -44.12 -8.13 4.79
C LYS A 112 -44.00 -7.27 3.54
N GLN A 113 -42.96 -7.47 2.73
CA GLN A 113 -42.70 -6.73 1.49
C GLN A 113 -43.22 -7.48 0.24
N GLN A 114 -43.85 -8.65 0.42
CA GLN A 114 -44.55 -9.41 -0.60
C GLN A 114 -46.07 -9.24 -0.48
#